data_AF-A0A7Y6UC47-F1
#
_entry.id   AF-A0A7Y6UC47-F1
#
_cell.length_a   1.000
_cell.length_b   1.000
_cell.length_c   1.000
_cell.angle_alpha   90.00
_cell.angle_beta   90.00
_cell.angle_gamma   90.00
#
_symmetry.space_group_name_H-M   'P 1'
#
loop_
_entity.id
_entity.type
_entity.pdbx_description
1 polymer ?
#
loop_
_entity_poly.entity_id
_entity_poly.type
_entity_poly.pdbx_seq_one_letter_code
_entity_poly.pdbx_strand_id
1 'polypeptide(L)'
;EKDASATAQKWADQFAKTAVCPECHGAKLNKEALSFRIHDKNIYELSTMDINELYDWLVNVDPYLSSKQQQIAGEILKEIRTRLKFLLDVGLDYLS
;
A
#
# COMPACT_ATOMS: atom_id res chain seq x y z
N GLU A 1 -24.38 -2.22 -24.19
CA GLU A 1 -24.05 -3.64 -24.45
C GLU A 1 -24.74 -4.52 -23.41
N LYS A 2 -24.86 -5.84 -23.64
CA LYS A 2 -25.58 -6.76 -22.75
C LYS A 2 -24.74 -7.07 -21.51
N ASP A 3 -25.09 -6.49 -20.37
CA ASP A 3 -24.63 -6.99 -19.07
C ASP A 3 -25.05 -8.46 -18.95
N ALA A 4 -24.07 -9.35 -18.80
CA ALA A 4 -24.31 -10.76 -18.56
C ALA A 4 -25.10 -10.90 -17.24
N SER A 5 -26.11 -11.78 -17.19
CA SER A 5 -26.84 -12.02 -15.95
C SER A 5 -25.89 -12.50 -14.84
N ALA A 6 -26.21 -12.26 -13.57
CA ALA A 6 -25.39 -12.70 -12.44
C ALA A 6 -25.07 -14.22 -12.48
N THR A 7 -25.97 -15.02 -13.06
CA THR A 7 -25.76 -16.45 -13.31
C THR A 7 -24.69 -16.72 -14.36
N ALA A 8 -24.66 -15.93 -15.44
CA ALA A 8 -23.64 -16.03 -16.48
C ALA A 8 -22.25 -15.59 -15.98
N GLN A 9 -22.19 -14.56 -15.13
CA GLN A 9 -20.94 -14.12 -14.49
C GLN A 9 -20.37 -15.23 -13.59
N LYS A 10 -21.21 -15.81 -12.70
CA LYS A 10 -20.81 -16.94 -11.83
C LYS A 10 -20.38 -18.19 -12.59
N TRP A 11 -20.95 -18.43 -13.78
CA TRP A 11 -20.53 -19.55 -14.63
C TRP A 11 -19.16 -19.28 -15.25
N ALA A 12 -18.90 -18.05 -15.73
CA ALA A 12 -17.60 -17.67 -16.29
C ALA A 12 -16.48 -17.70 -15.23
N ASP A 13 -16.76 -17.24 -14.01
CA ASP A 13 -15.79 -17.21 -12.92
C ASP A 13 -15.27 -18.61 -12.53
N GLN A 14 -16.04 -19.68 -12.79
CA GLN A 14 -15.58 -21.06 -12.56
C GLN A 14 -14.43 -21.50 -13.47
N PHE A 15 -14.24 -20.79 -14.59
CA PHE A 15 -13.18 -21.07 -15.57
C PHE A 15 -12.06 -20.02 -15.55
N ALA A 16 -12.22 -18.94 -14.77
CA ALA A 16 -11.20 -17.91 -14.60
C ALA A 16 -10.31 -18.23 -13.39
N LYS A 17 -9.03 -17.86 -13.48
CA LYS A 17 -8.10 -17.87 -12.34
C LYS A 17 -7.45 -16.52 -12.19
N THR A 18 -7.27 -16.08 -10.94
CA THR A 18 -6.44 -14.92 -10.65
C THR A 18 -4.97 -15.32 -10.78
N ALA A 19 -4.17 -14.48 -11.42
CA ALA A 19 -2.73 -14.63 -11.54
C ALA A 19 -2.04 -13.30 -11.24
N VAL A 20 -0.78 -13.37 -10.82
CA VAL A 20 0.05 -12.18 -10.64
C VAL A 20 0.30 -11.55 -12.01
N CYS A 21 0.05 -10.24 -12.13
CA CYS A 21 0.34 -9.50 -13.34
C CYS A 21 1.87 -9.52 -13.61
N PRO A 22 2.34 -9.99 -14.77
CA PRO A 22 3.78 -10.09 -15.05
C PRO A 22 4.46 -8.72 -15.26
N GLU A 23 3.70 -7.65 -15.48
CA GLU A 23 4.27 -6.32 -15.70
C GLU A 23 4.52 -5.58 -14.38
N CYS A 24 3.50 -5.52 -13.52
CA CYS A 24 3.59 -4.83 -12.23
C CYS A 24 3.91 -5.77 -11.06
N HIS A 25 3.98 -7.08 -11.31
CA HIS A 25 4.29 -8.10 -10.29
C HIS A 25 3.36 -8.04 -9.06
N GLY A 26 2.11 -7.64 -9.27
CA GLY A 26 1.12 -7.47 -8.19
C GLY A 26 1.06 -6.08 -7.58
N ALA A 27 1.94 -5.15 -7.98
CA ALA A 27 1.99 -3.79 -7.45
C ALA A 27 0.82 -2.89 -7.88
N LYS A 28 0.09 -3.26 -8.95
CA LYS A 28 -1.07 -2.53 -9.49
C LYS A 28 -0.77 -1.08 -9.91
N LEU A 29 0.51 -0.73 -10.04
CA LEU A 29 1.00 0.59 -10.41
C LEU A 29 1.93 0.48 -11.64
N ASN A 30 2.06 1.59 -12.37
CA ASN A 30 3.00 1.71 -13.48
C ASN A 30 4.45 1.84 -12.97
N LYS A 31 5.42 1.70 -13.89
CA LYS A 31 6.85 1.72 -13.56
C LYS A 31 7.28 3.10 -13.02
N GLU A 32 6.70 4.16 -13.54
CA GLU A 32 6.97 5.54 -13.13
C GLU A 32 6.60 5.76 -11.67
N ALA A 33 5.41 5.34 -11.23
CA ALA A 33 4.99 5.44 -9.83
C ALA A 33 5.89 4.62 -8.91
N LEU A 34 6.33 3.43 -9.34
CA LEU A 34 7.22 2.55 -8.57
C LEU A 34 8.68 3.02 -8.51
N SER A 35 9.05 4.01 -9.34
CA SER A 35 10.40 4.59 -9.36
C SER A 35 10.64 5.59 -8.23
N PHE A 36 9.58 6.18 -7.67
CA PHE A 36 9.68 7.10 -6.54
C PHE A 36 9.93 6.33 -5.24
N ARG A 37 10.95 6.74 -4.50
CA ARG A 37 11.36 6.12 -3.25
C ARG A 37 11.48 7.14 -2.13
N ILE A 38 11.12 6.72 -0.93
CA ILE A 38 11.42 7.42 0.33
C ILE A 38 12.19 6.40 1.15
N HIS A 39 13.36 6.78 1.70
CA HIS A 39 14.24 5.89 2.46
C HIS A 39 14.30 4.45 1.89
N ASP A 40 14.78 4.36 0.64
CA ASP A 40 14.97 3.10 -0.08
C ASP A 40 13.74 2.20 -0.25
N LYS A 41 12.52 2.74 -0.14
CA LYS A 41 11.27 2.00 -0.38
C LYS A 41 10.34 2.78 -1.31
N ASN A 42 9.74 2.10 -2.29
CA ASN A 42 8.63 2.65 -3.06
C ASN A 42 7.28 2.36 -2.37
N ILE A 43 6.20 2.93 -2.92
CA ILE A 43 4.86 2.81 -2.33
C ILE A 43 4.35 1.37 -2.25
N TYR A 44 4.71 0.50 -3.21
CA TYR A 44 4.29 -0.90 -3.18
C TYR A 44 4.98 -1.66 -2.05
N GLU A 45 6.30 -1.46 -1.89
CA GLU A 45 7.07 -2.06 -0.81
C GLU A 45 6.56 -1.61 0.57
N LEU A 46 6.13 -0.36 0.73
CA LEU A 46 5.52 0.12 1.98
C LEU A 46 4.12 -0.45 2.19
N SER A 47 3.31 -0.57 1.13
CA SER A 47 1.93 -1.07 1.23
C SER A 47 1.82 -2.57 1.50
N THR A 48 2.93 -3.30 1.42
CA THR A 48 3.01 -4.76 1.62
C THR A 48 3.74 -5.14 2.91
N MET A 49 4.17 -4.15 3.70
CA MET A 49 4.70 -4.38 5.04
C MET A 49 3.58 -4.71 6.02
N ASP A 50 3.91 -5.53 7.02
CA ASP A 50 3.05 -5.69 8.19
C ASP A 50 2.81 -4.31 8.83
N ILE A 51 1.62 -4.08 9.38
CA ILE A 51 1.25 -2.76 9.94
C ILE A 51 2.24 -2.30 11.02
N ASN A 52 2.74 -3.22 11.85
CA ASN A 52 3.79 -2.93 12.85
C ASN A 52 5.07 -2.41 12.20
N GLU A 53 5.58 -3.14 11.19
CA GLU A 53 6.80 -2.77 10.48
C GLU A 53 6.65 -1.43 9.76
N LEU A 54 5.49 -1.19 9.13
CA LEU A 54 5.18 0.07 8.47
C LEU A 54 5.14 1.23 9.46
N TYR A 55 4.55 1.02 10.65
CA TYR A 55 4.52 2.03 11.71
C TYR A 55 5.92 2.38 12.19
N ASP A 56 6.75 1.37 12.47
CA ASP A 56 8.14 1.55 12.90
C ASP A 56 8.96 2.26 11.83
N TRP A 57 8.78 1.88 10.55
CA TRP A 57 9.43 2.55 9.43
C TRP A 57 9.03 4.03 9.36
N LEU A 58 7.74 4.34 9.51
CA LEU A 58 7.23 5.72 9.46
C LEU A 58 7.71 6.57 10.64
N VAL A 59 7.88 6.01 11.84
CA VAL A 59 8.43 6.73 12.99
C VAL A 59 9.91 7.08 12.77
N ASN A 60 10.64 6.24 12.03
CA ASN A 60 12.07 6.39 11.80
C ASN A 60 12.44 7.05 10.45
N VAL A 61 11.48 7.47 9.64
CA VAL A 61 11.74 8.04 8.31
C VAL A 61 12.26 9.49 8.34
N ASP A 62 11.94 10.25 9.40
CA ASP A 62 12.20 11.70 9.47
C ASP A 62 13.68 12.08 9.21
N PRO A 63 14.68 11.39 9.77
CA PRO A 63 16.10 11.68 9.50
C PRO A 63 16.53 11.52 8.04
N TYR A 64 15.78 10.77 7.23
CA TYR A 64 16.07 10.54 5.81
C TYR A 64 15.38 11.56 4.88
N LEU A 65 14.63 12.51 5.46
CA LEU A 65 13.98 13.58 4.74
C LEU A 65 14.83 14.86 4.84
N SER A 66 14.98 15.56 3.71
CA SER A 66 15.54 16.91 3.73
C SER A 66 14.65 17.87 4.54
N SER A 67 15.23 18.98 5.02
CA SER A 67 14.47 20.01 5.76
C SER A 67 13.20 20.48 5.02
N LYS A 68 13.29 20.66 3.69
CA LYS A 68 12.13 21.02 2.87
C LYS A 68 11.07 19.91 2.85
N GLN A 69 11.46 18.66 2.72
CA GLN A 69 10.53 17.53 2.75
C GLN A 69 9.87 17.39 4.12
N GLN A 70 10.62 17.54 5.21
CA GLN A 70 10.06 17.51 6.57
C GLN A 70 9.00 18.61 6.77
N GLN A 71 9.29 19.83 6.30
CA GLN A 71 8.35 20.95 6.39
C GLN A 71 7.05 20.70 5.60
N ILE A 72 7.14 20.05 4.43
CA ILE A 72 5.98 19.75 3.58
C ILE A 72 5.20 18.53 4.10
N ALA A 73 5.91 17.48 4.53
CA ALA A 73 5.34 16.18 4.86
C ALA A 73 4.89 16.05 6.32
N GLY A 74 5.24 16.99 7.21
CA GLY A 74 5.02 16.88 8.66
C GLY A 74 3.59 16.51 9.05
N GLU A 75 2.58 17.25 8.57
CA GLU A 75 1.17 16.96 8.88
C GLU A 75 0.68 15.65 8.23
N ILE A 76 1.20 15.31 7.04
CA ILE A 76 0.85 14.06 6.34
C ILE A 76 1.39 12.86 7.13
N LEU A 77 2.66 12.90 7.54
CA LEU A 77 3.29 11.83 8.32
C LEU A 77 2.61 11.66 9.68
N LYS A 78 2.25 12.76 10.35
CA LYS A 78 1.51 12.74 11.61
C LYS A 78 0.16 12.05 11.47
N GLU A 79 -0.61 12.35 10.43
CA GLU A 79 -1.92 11.73 10.18
C GLU A 79 -1.78 10.22 9.89
N ILE A 80 -0.81 9.83 9.06
CA ILE A 80 -0.56 8.41 8.74
C ILE A 80 -0.15 7.65 10.01
N ARG A 81 0.81 8.18 10.79
CA ARG A 81 1.24 7.59 12.07
C ARG A 81 0.06 7.42 13.03
N THR A 82 -0.83 8.42 13.11
CA THR A 82 -2.02 8.37 13.98
C THR A 82 -2.97 7.25 13.57
N ARG A 83 -3.22 7.07 12.27
CA ARG A 83 -4.10 6.00 11.76
C ARG A 83 -3.51 4.62 11.97
N LEU A 84 -2.24 4.44 11.69
CA LEU A 84 -1.57 3.16 11.92
C LEU A 84 -1.54 2.83 13.41
N LYS A 85 -1.23 3.80 14.27
CA LYS A 85 -1.26 3.62 15.72
C LYS A 85 -2.66 3.22 16.21
N PHE A 86 -3.71 3.84 15.69
CA PHE A 86 -5.09 3.43 15.99
C PHE A 86 -5.36 1.96 15.60
N LEU A 87 -4.93 1.51 14.42
CA LEU A 87 -5.08 0.11 13.99
C LEU A 87 -4.34 -0.85 14.93
N LEU A 88 -3.15 -0.48 15.39
CA LEU A 88 -2.39 -1.26 16.37
C LEU A 88 -3.08 -1.27 17.74
N ASP A 89 -3.62 -0.15 18.18
CA ASP A 89 -4.30 -0.02 19.49
C ASP A 89 -5.58 -0.85 19.58
N VAL A 90 -6.25 -1.09 18.44
CA VAL A 90 -7.41 -2.00 18.38
C VAL A 90 -7.03 -3.47 18.16
N GLY A 91 -5.74 -3.79 18.07
CA GLY A 91 -5.23 -5.16 17.91
C GLY A 91 -5.39 -5.73 16.50
N LEU A 92 -5.30 -4.89 15.46
CA LEU A 92 -5.29 -5.33 14.05
C LEU A 92 -3.87 -5.51 13.50
N ASP A 93 -2.92 -5.82 14.37
CA ASP A 93 -1.50 -5.96 14.05
C ASP A 93 -1.18 -7.19 13.19
N TYR A 94 -2.15 -8.09 13.00
CA TYR A 94 -2.08 -9.26 12.13
C TYR A 94 -2.49 -8.99 10.67
N LEU A 95 -3.02 -7.81 10.35
CA LEU A 95 -3.40 -7.46 8.99
C LEU A 95 -2.15 -7.15 8.15
N SER A 96 -1.98 -7.90 7.07
CA SER A 96 -0.92 -7.80 6.06
C SER A 96 -1.51 -7.93 4.65
#